data_AF-A0A9W4SZP5-F1
#
_entry.id   AF-A0A9W4SZP5-F1
#
_cell.length_a   1.000
_cell.length_b   1.000
_cell.length_c   1.000
_cell.angle_alpha   90.00
_cell.angle_beta   90.00
_cell.angle_gamma   90.00
#
_symmetry.space_group_name_H-M   'P 1'
#
loop_
_entity.id
_entity.type
_entity.pdbx_description
1 polymer ?
#
loop_
_entity_poly.entity_id
_entity_poly.type
_entity_poly.pdbx_seq_one_letter_code
_entity_poly.pdbx_strand_id
1 'polypeptide(L)' 'MALAAPVVASFEWTIDTARELIQLQRGNHDDFEFVLNNCHERIWRTISNQLFLNRGFAASPSQCRRKWYSLKYG' A
#
# COMPACT_ATOMS: atom_id res chain seq x y z
N MET A 1 -13.76 37.43 6.95
CA MET A 1 -14.07 36.00 6.73
C MET A 1 -12.77 35.28 6.47
N ALA A 2 -12.28 34.47 7.41
CA ALA A 2 -11.08 33.66 7.20
C ALA A 2 -11.48 32.37 6.49
N LEU A 3 -10.90 32.10 5.32
CA LEU A 3 -11.04 30.82 4.62
C LEU A 3 -10.30 29.77 5.46
N ALA A 4 -11.03 28.81 6.02
CA ALA A 4 -10.43 27.66 6.67
C ALA A 4 -9.60 26.92 5.62
N ALA A 5 -8.29 26.80 5.86
CA ALA A 5 -7.42 26.01 5.01
C ALA A 5 -7.94 24.57 4.96
N PRO A 6 -7.94 23.90 3.79
CA PRO A 6 -8.36 22.51 3.71
C PRO A 6 -7.49 21.69 4.66
N VAL A 7 -8.14 20.97 5.58
CA VAL A 7 -7.47 19.98 6.42
C VAL A 7 -6.91 18.94 5.47
N VAL A 8 -5.61 19.05 5.17
CA VAL A 8 -4.89 18.01 4.44
C VAL A 8 -4.92 16.80 5.34
N ALA A 9 -5.76 15.81 5.02
CA ALA A 9 -5.78 14.56 5.74
C ALA A 9 -4.36 13.99 5.73
N SER A 10 -3.76 13.78 6.90
CA SER A 10 -2.46 13.15 7.01
C SER A 10 -2.52 11.79 6.34
N PHE A 11 -1.53 11.49 5.50
CA PHE A 11 -1.40 10.16 4.92
C PHE A 11 -1.12 9.16 6.05
N GLU A 12 -2.16 8.48 6.51
CA GLU A 12 -2.10 7.59 7.66
C GLU A 12 -2.70 6.22 7.31
N TRP A 13 -2.02 5.17 7.74
CA TRP A 13 -2.49 3.81 7.55
C TRP A 13 -3.51 3.45 8.61
N THR A 14 -4.77 3.29 8.22
CA THR A 14 -5.79 2.72 9.08
C THR A 14 -5.60 1.22 9.24
N ILE A 15 -6.24 0.63 10.25
CA ILE A 15 -6.22 -0.82 10.47
C ILE A 15 -6.79 -1.55 9.25
N ASP A 16 -7.89 -1.05 8.68
CA ASP A 16 -8.53 -1.66 7.52
C ASP A 16 -7.66 -1.62 6.27
N THR A 17 -6.97 -0.50 6.00
CA THR A 17 -6.07 -0.40 4.84
C THR A 17 -4.81 -1.23 5.02
N ALA A 18 -4.28 -1.33 6.25
CA ALA A 18 -3.18 -2.23 6.55
C ALA A 18 -3.59 -3.71 6.41
N ARG A 19 -4.81 -4.08 6.81
CA ARG A 19 -5.34 -5.43 6.65
C ARG A 19 -5.51 -5.80 5.18
N GLU A 20 -6.05 -4.88 4.38
CA GLU A 20 -6.16 -5.04 2.93
C GLU A 20 -4.78 -5.24 2.29
N LEU A 21 -3.79 -4.42 2.67
CA LEU A 21 -2.41 -4.57 2.19
C LEU A 21 -1.84 -5.98 2.48
N ILE A 22 -2.10 -6.53 3.67
CA ILE A 22 -1.65 -7.89 4.03
C ILE A 22 -2.34 -8.93 3.15
N GLN A 23 -3.64 -8.79 2.89
CA GLN A 23 -4.39 -9.73 2.04
C GLN A 23 -3.87 -9.70 0.59
N LEU A 24 -3.67 -8.50 0.04
CA LEU A 24 -3.12 -8.33 -1.31
C LEU A 24 -1.69 -8.89 -1.40
N GLN A 25 -0.85 -8.66 -0.39
CA GLN A 25 0.50 -9.21 -0.37
C GLN A 25 0.49 -10.74 -0.37
N ARG A 26 -0.38 -11.36 0.44
CA ARG A 26 -0.53 -12.83 0.49
C ARG A 26 -1.04 -13.40 -0.83
N GLY A 27 -1.98 -12.71 -1.48
CA GLY A 27 -2.52 -13.11 -2.78
C GLY A 27 -1.51 -13.01 -3.93
N ASN A 28 -0.48 -12.16 -3.79
CA ASN A 28 0.61 -12.01 -4.76
C ASN A 28 1.91 -12.70 -4.27
N HIS A 29 1.83 -13.61 -3.29
CA HIS A 29 3.03 -14.20 -2.69
C HIS A 29 3.84 -15.00 -3.71
N ASP A 30 3.17 -15.85 -4.49
CA ASP A 30 3.79 -16.66 -5.54
C ASP A 30 4.47 -15.79 -6.60
N ASP A 31 3.86 -14.65 -6.95
CA ASP A 31 4.44 -13.70 -7.90
C ASP A 31 5.75 -13.10 -7.36
N PHE A 32 5.83 -12.81 -6.05
CA PHE A 32 7.05 -12.33 -5.43
C PHE A 32 8.17 -13.38 -5.41
N GLU A 33 7.83 -14.67 -5.33
CA GLU A 33 8.80 -15.77 -5.37
C GLU A 33 9.26 -16.10 -6.80
N PHE A 34 8.38 -15.94 -7.78
CA PHE A 34 8.66 -16.33 -9.16
C PHE A 34 9.43 -15.27 -9.96
N VAL A 35 9.28 -13.98 -9.61
CA VAL A 35 9.98 -12.90 -10.33
C VAL A 35 11.34 -12.58 -9.73
N LEU A 36 12.30 -12.25 -10.60
CA LEU A 36 13.58 -11.67 -10.21
C LEU A 36 13.34 -10.37 -9.41
N ASN A 37 14.21 -10.08 -8.42
CA ASN A 37 14.08 -8.96 -7.48
C ASN A 37 13.82 -7.59 -8.15
N ASN A 38 14.31 -7.38 -9.37
CA ASN A 38 14.12 -6.16 -10.17
C ASN A 38 12.68 -5.98 -10.69
N CYS A 39 11.84 -7.02 -10.64
CA CYS A 39 10.43 -6.96 -11.05
C CYS A 39 9.44 -6.79 -9.89
N HIS A 40 9.91 -6.78 -8.63
CA HIS A 40 9.06 -6.56 -7.46
C HIS A 40 8.34 -5.21 -7.49
N GLU A 41 8.93 -4.19 -8.14
CA GLU A 41 8.28 -2.88 -8.31
C GLU A 41 6.93 -3.01 -9.04
N ARG A 42 6.85 -3.88 -10.06
CA ARG A 42 5.61 -4.11 -10.81
C ARG A 42 4.53 -4.72 -9.92
N ILE A 43 4.89 -5.66 -9.06
CA ILE A 43 3.96 -6.29 -8.11
C ILE A 43 3.48 -5.26 -7.09
N TRP A 44 4.38 -4.44 -6.55
CA TRP A 44 3.99 -3.35 -5.64
C TRP A 44 3.07 -2.32 -6.31
N ARG A 45 3.23 -2.08 -7.63
CA ARG A 45 2.33 -1.23 -8.41
C ARG A 45 0.95 -1.84 -8.59
N THR A 46 0.87 -3.15 -8.83
CA THR A 46 -0.42 -3.87 -8.83
C THR A 46 -1.10 -3.75 -7.47
N ILE A 47 -0.37 -3.97 -6.38
CA ILE A 47 -0.89 -3.87 -5.01
C ILE A 47 -1.39 -2.46 -4.71
N SER A 48 -0.63 -1.41 -5.05
CA SER A 48 -1.09 -0.02 -4.81
C SER A 48 -2.38 0.29 -5.56
N ASN A 49 -2.51 -0.17 -6.80
CA ASN A 49 -3.70 0.05 -7.61
C ASN A 49 -4.91 -0.68 -7.01
N GLN A 50 -4.74 -1.95 -6.60
CA GLN A 50 -5.80 -2.71 -5.96
C GLN A 50 -6.22 -2.12 -4.61
N LEU A 51 -5.26 -1.64 -3.82
CA LEU A 51 -5.55 -0.99 -2.55
C LEU A 51 -6.37 0.29 -2.73
N PHE A 52 -6.05 1.08 -3.76
CA PHE A 52 -6.84 2.25 -4.14
C PHE A 52 -8.25 1.85 -4.59
N LEU A 53 -8.38 0.84 -5.44
CA LEU A 53 -9.68 0.36 -5.92
C LEU A 53 -10.57 -0.19 -4.80
N ASN A 54 -9.99 -0.92 -3.85
CA ASN A 54 -10.74 -1.60 -2.79
C ASN A 54 -11.10 -0.65 -1.63
N ARG A 55 -10.26 0.34 -1.34
CA ARG A 55 -10.36 1.18 -0.12
C ARG A 55 -10.37 2.69 -0.38
N GLY A 56 -10.20 3.13 -1.62
CA GLY A 56 -9.98 4.55 -1.93
C GLY A 56 -8.66 5.09 -1.39
N PHE A 57 -7.75 4.22 -0.94
CA PHE A 57 -6.52 4.62 -0.27
C PHE A 57 -5.37 4.80 -1.26
N ALA A 58 -5.02 6.05 -1.53
CA ALA A 58 -3.99 6.43 -2.50
C ALA A 58 -2.57 6.28 -1.93
N ALA A 59 -2.12 5.05 -1.74
CA ALA A 59 -0.73 4.74 -1.41
C ALA A 59 0.10 4.48 -2.67
N SER A 60 1.33 4.99 -2.71
CA SER A 60 2.29 4.65 -3.74
C SER A 60 2.87 3.24 -3.54
N PRO A 61 3.43 2.61 -4.59
CA PRO A 61 4.07 1.29 -4.48
C PRO A 61 5.15 1.24 -3.38
N SER A 62 5.93 2.32 -3.24
CA SER A 62 6.99 2.42 -2.23
C SER A 62 6.43 2.58 -0.82
N GLN A 63 5.30 3.27 -0.65
CA GLN A 63 4.59 3.36 0.63
C GLN A 63 4.03 2.00 1.05
N CYS A 64 3.40 1.25 0.12
CA CYS A 64 2.94 -0.12 0.36
C CYS A 64 4.09 -1.03 0.80
N ARG A 65 5.20 -1.00 0.06
CA ARG A 65 6.41 -1.77 0.39
C ARG A 65 6.94 -1.44 1.79
N ARG A 66 7.13 -0.15 2.09
CA ARG A 66 7.64 0.30 3.40
C ARG A 66 6.72 -0.13 4.53
N LYS A 67 5.39 0.02 4.36
CA LYS A 67 4.42 -0.39 5.36
C LYS A 67 4.47 -1.91 5.58
N TRP A 68 4.51 -2.71 4.52
CA TRP A 68 4.64 -4.16 4.62
C TRP A 68 5.86 -4.58 5.43
N TYR A 69 7.03 -4.02 5.13
CA TYR A 69 8.25 -4.34 5.87
C TYR A 69 8.19 -3.88 7.33
N SER A 70 7.57 -2.72 7.61
CA SER A 70 7.30 -2.30 8.98
C SER A 70 6.35 -3.23 9.73
N LEU A 71 5.37 -3.85 9.04
CA LEU A 71 4.46 -4.83 9.64
C LEU A 71 5.12 -6.21 9.85
N LYS A 72 6.10 -6.55 9.03
CA LYS A 72 6.80 -7.85 9.08
C LYS A 72 7.91 -7.88 10.13
N TYR A 73 8.58 -6.75 10.34
CA TYR A 73 9.79 -6.66 11.16
C TYR A 73 9.72 -5.67 12.33
N GLY A 74 8.64 -4.87 12.42
CA GLY A 74 8.33 -4.05 13.59
C GLY A 74 7.48 -4.82 14.58
#